data_AF-A0A0G0YQD5-F1
#
_entry.id   AF-A0A0G0YQD5-F1
#
_cell.length_a   1.000
_cell.length_b   1.000
_cell.length_c   1.000
_cell.angle_alpha   90.00
_cell.angle_beta   90.00
_cell.angle_gamma   90.00
#
_symmetry.space_group_name_H-M   'P 1'
#
loop_
_entity.id
_entity.type
_entity.pdbx_description
1 polymer ?
#
loop_
_entity_poly.entity_id
_entity_poly.type
_entity_poly.pdbx_seq_one_letter_code
_entity_poly.pdbx_strand_id
1 'polypeptide(L)'
;MRFLLPVLGFVLPKILFAQVTLGTIIFAARNVFVDLIRIALGVALVVFIWGLVVFIANADNEREREEGKSRMIWGIVALFMIVSIWGVVAILADFVGVSGAETTQPAPIIEY
;
A
#
# COMPACT_ATOMS: atom_id res chain seq x y z
N MET A 1 27.51 1.44 45.34
CA MET A 1 26.13 0.94 45.11
C MET A 1 25.07 2.05 44.94
N ARG A 2 25.21 3.25 45.55
CA ARG A 2 24.24 4.36 45.43
C ARG A 2 24.04 4.96 44.02
N PHE A 3 24.99 4.78 43.10
CA PHE A 3 24.91 5.39 41.75
C PHE A 3 24.22 4.52 40.68
N LEU A 4 23.87 3.26 40.97
CA LEU A 4 23.23 2.35 40.00
C LEU A 4 21.70 2.51 39.91
N LEU A 5 21.06 2.96 41.00
CA LEU A 5 19.62 3.16 41.09
C LEU A 5 19.06 4.23 40.11
N PRO A 6 19.66 5.43 39.95
CA PRO A 6 19.16 6.43 39.02
C PRO A 6 19.36 6.05 37.55
N VAL A 7 20.41 5.27 37.24
CA VAL A 7 20.63 4.76 35.87
C VAL A 7 19.55 3.75 35.49
N LEU A 8 19.18 2.85 36.41
CA LEU A 8 18.07 1.92 36.21
C LEU A 8 16.73 2.66 36.00
N GLY A 9 16.45 3.70 36.81
CA GLY A 9 15.24 4.52 36.66
C GLY A 9 15.13 5.28 35.33
N PHE A 10 16.25 5.62 34.69
CA PHE A 10 16.26 6.33 33.41
C PHE A 10 16.13 5.40 32.18
N VAL A 11 16.56 4.15 32.31
CA VAL A 11 16.52 3.15 31.22
C VAL A 11 15.23 2.33 31.25
N LEU A 12 14.65 2.11 32.43
CA LEU A 12 13.39 1.36 32.60
C LEU A 12 12.24 1.88 31.72
N PRO A 13 11.95 3.19 31.63
CA PRO A 13 10.86 3.68 30.79
C PRO A 13 11.08 3.29 29.32
N LYS A 14 12.32 3.37 28.81
CA LYS A 14 12.63 3.11 27.40
C LYS A 14 12.41 1.64 27.00
N ILE A 15 12.60 0.71 27.93
CA ILE A 15 12.36 -0.73 27.70
C ILE A 15 10.89 -1.09 27.92
N LEU A 16 10.22 -0.45 28.90
CA LEU A 16 8.78 -0.62 29.15
C LEU A 16 7.91 -0.12 27.97
N PHE A 17 8.35 0.92 27.26
CA PHE A 17 7.68 1.41 26.05
C PHE A 17 8.06 0.65 24.75
N ALA A 18 8.96 -0.34 24.82
CA ALA A 18 9.36 -1.14 23.65
C ALA A 18 8.45 -2.37 23.42
N GLN A 19 7.26 -2.40 24.02
CA GLN A 19 6.32 -3.52 23.90
C GLN A 19 5.79 -3.65 22.46
N VAL A 20 6.49 -4.43 21.64
CA VAL A 20 5.99 -4.93 20.37
C VAL A 20 4.92 -5.98 20.68
N THR A 21 3.66 -5.61 20.47
CA THR A 21 2.54 -6.55 20.61
C THR A 21 2.34 -7.30 19.28
N LEU A 22 1.77 -8.51 19.32
CA LEU A 22 1.40 -9.24 18.10
C LEU A 22 0.55 -8.38 17.15
N GLY A 23 -0.37 -7.57 17.70
CA GLY A 23 -1.16 -6.61 16.94
C GLY A 23 -0.28 -5.62 16.16
N THR A 24 0.74 -5.03 16.80
CA THR A 24 1.67 -4.08 16.16
C THR A 24 2.39 -4.71 14.96
N ILE A 25 2.79 -5.98 15.06
CA ILE A 25 3.45 -6.70 13.97
C ILE A 25 2.47 -6.95 12.81
N ILE A 26 1.24 -7.36 13.11
CA ILE A 26 0.20 -7.63 12.10
C ILE A 26 -0.17 -6.34 11.36
N PHE A 27 -0.36 -5.24 12.07
CA PHE A 27 -0.66 -3.94 11.45
C PHE A 27 0.51 -3.41 10.63
N ALA A 28 1.75 -3.54 11.13
CA ALA A 28 2.94 -3.16 10.38
C ALA A 28 3.06 -3.96 9.08
N ALA A 29 2.88 -5.27 9.14
CA ALA A 29 2.89 -6.13 7.95
C ALA A 29 1.80 -5.72 6.95
N ARG A 30 0.56 -5.53 7.42
CA ARG A 30 -0.55 -5.05 6.58
C ARG A 30 -0.20 -3.74 5.87
N ASN A 31 0.36 -2.77 6.59
CA ASN A 31 0.69 -1.46 6.03
C ASN A 31 1.77 -1.57 4.94
N VAL A 32 2.78 -2.41 5.13
CA VAL A 32 3.81 -2.66 4.10
C VAL A 32 3.17 -3.21 2.81
N PHE A 33 2.24 -4.16 2.91
CA PHE A 33 1.55 -4.68 1.72
C PHE A 33 0.69 -3.62 1.04
N VAL A 34 -0.06 -2.82 1.80
CA VAL A 34 -0.88 -1.73 1.26
C VAL A 34 -0.02 -0.69 0.55
N ASP A 35 1.11 -0.33 1.14
CA ASP A 35 2.05 0.63 0.56
C ASP A 35 2.71 0.07 -0.70
N LEU A 36 3.07 -1.21 -0.72
CA LEU A 36 3.59 -1.86 -1.91
C LEU A 36 2.59 -1.83 -3.07
N ILE A 37 1.30 -2.07 -2.79
CA ILE A 37 0.23 -1.99 -3.80
C ILE A 37 0.10 -0.55 -4.33
N ARG A 38 0.18 0.47 -3.46
CA ARG A 38 0.14 1.89 -3.87
C ARG A 38 1.32 2.24 -4.77
N ILE A 39 2.52 1.76 -4.44
CA ILE A 39 3.71 1.95 -5.27
C ILE A 39 3.55 1.23 -6.60
N ALA A 40 3.07 -0.02 -6.59
CA ALA A 40 2.82 -0.81 -7.80
C ALA A 40 1.81 -0.13 -8.72
N LEU A 41 0.76 0.49 -8.17
CA LEU A 41 -0.20 1.30 -8.93
C LEU A 41 0.49 2.48 -9.62
N GLY A 42 1.36 3.20 -8.91
CA GLY A 42 2.16 4.29 -9.48
C GLY A 42 3.08 3.81 -10.61
N VAL A 43 3.77 2.69 -10.41
CA VAL A 43 4.65 2.10 -11.43
C VAL A 43 3.86 1.64 -12.65
N ALA A 44 2.71 0.98 -12.46
CA ALA A 44 1.85 0.54 -13.55
C ALA A 44 1.36 1.72 -14.40
N LEU A 45 1.00 2.84 -13.76
CA LEU A 45 0.62 4.08 -14.44
C LEU A 45 1.80 4.66 -15.25
N VAL A 46 3.00 4.68 -14.68
CA VAL A 46 4.20 5.15 -15.40
C VAL A 46 4.49 4.27 -16.63
N VAL A 47 4.44 2.95 -16.50
CA VAL A 47 4.64 2.02 -17.62
C VAL A 47 3.57 2.21 -18.70
N PHE A 48 2.31 2.38 -18.29
CA PHE A 48 1.21 2.67 -19.20
C PHE A 48 1.43 3.98 -19.98
N ILE A 49 1.76 5.08 -19.29
CA ILE A 49 2.02 6.38 -19.91
C ILE A 49 3.24 6.31 -20.82
N TRP A 50 4.31 5.63 -20.40
CA TRP A 50 5.49 5.42 -21.24
C TRP A 50 5.16 4.67 -22.54
N GLY A 51 4.37 3.59 -22.44
CA GLY A 51 3.86 2.87 -23.60
C GLY A 51 3.03 3.76 -24.52
N LEU A 52 2.16 4.60 -23.96
CA LEU A 52 1.34 5.56 -24.70
C LEU A 52 2.18 6.62 -25.43
N VAL A 53 3.19 7.19 -24.76
CA VAL A 53 4.10 8.17 -25.37
C VAL A 53 4.85 7.54 -26.55
N VAL A 54 5.40 6.33 -26.38
CA VAL A 54 6.09 5.60 -27.46
C VAL A 54 5.13 5.27 -28.60
N PHE A 55 3.89 4.86 -28.29
CA PHE A 55 2.87 4.57 -29.29
C PHE A 55 2.50 5.78 -30.13
N ILE A 56 2.39 6.97 -29.52
CA ILE A 56 2.05 8.22 -30.22
C ILE A 56 3.26 8.77 -30.99
N ALA A 57 4.44 8.76 -30.37
CA ALA A 57 5.66 9.35 -30.96
C ALA A 57 6.15 8.59 -32.21
N ASN A 58 5.84 7.30 -32.31
CA ASN A 58 6.24 6.44 -33.43
C ASN A 58 5.05 6.03 -34.31
N ALA A 59 4.06 6.90 -34.47
CA ALA A 59 2.83 6.58 -35.21
C ALA A 59 3.09 6.17 -36.68
N ASP A 60 4.17 6.67 -37.26
CA ASP A 60 4.66 6.51 -38.62
C ASP A 60 5.58 5.29 -38.83
N ASN A 61 6.01 4.63 -37.73
CA ASN A 61 6.82 3.42 -37.76
C ASN A 61 6.05 2.24 -37.14
N GLU A 62 5.50 1.37 -38.00
CA GLU A 62 4.63 0.26 -37.59
C GLU A 62 5.27 -0.63 -36.50
N ARG A 63 6.57 -0.93 -36.62
CA ARG A 63 7.30 -1.80 -35.68
C ARG A 63 7.41 -1.19 -34.28
N GLU A 64 7.73 0.10 -34.22
CA GLU A 64 7.87 0.80 -32.93
C GLU A 64 6.50 1.15 -32.33
N ARG A 65 5.49 1.33 -33.17
CA ARG A 65 4.09 1.47 -32.74
C ARG A 65 3.59 0.20 -32.07
N GLU A 66 3.90 -0.98 -32.62
CA GLU A 66 3.56 -2.27 -31.99
C GLU A 66 4.23 -2.43 -30.63
N GLU A 67 5.49 -2.02 -30.50
CA GLU A 67 6.23 -2.06 -29.24
C GLU A 67 5.60 -1.14 -28.17
N GLY A 68 5.24 0.10 -28.54
CA GLY A 68 4.52 1.02 -27.66
C GLY A 68 3.17 0.45 -27.21
N LYS A 69 2.43 -0.18 -28.13
CA LYS A 69 1.17 -0.87 -27.84
C LYS A 69 1.35 -2.00 -26.84
N SER A 70 2.37 -2.84 -27.00
CA SER A 70 2.67 -3.94 -26.09
C SER A 70 2.93 -3.42 -24.68
N ARG A 71 3.77 -2.38 -24.53
CA ARG A 71 4.06 -1.74 -23.23
C ARG A 71 2.80 -1.15 -22.59
N MET A 72 1.95 -0.50 -23.38
CA MET A 72 0.67 0.03 -22.90
C MET A 72 -0.23 -1.09 -22.36
N ILE A 73 -0.34 -2.21 -23.07
CA ILE A 73 -1.16 -3.36 -22.65
C ILE A 73 -0.64 -3.94 -21.33
N TRP A 74 0.67 -4.10 -21.17
CA TRP A 74 1.24 -4.57 -19.90
C TRP A 74 0.90 -3.64 -18.73
N GLY A 75 0.93 -2.33 -18.95
CA GLY A 75 0.46 -1.34 -17.97
C GLY A 75 -1.02 -1.52 -17.62
N ILE A 76 -1.89 -1.66 -18.63
CA ILE A 76 -3.34 -1.87 -18.43
C ILE A 76 -3.61 -3.16 -17.65
N VAL A 77 -2.93 -4.26 -17.97
CA VAL A 77 -3.11 -5.55 -17.29
C VAL A 77 -2.72 -5.43 -15.81
N ALA A 78 -1.62 -4.73 -15.51
CA ALA A 78 -1.21 -4.48 -14.13
C ALA A 78 -2.25 -3.63 -13.37
N LEU A 79 -2.76 -2.56 -13.99
CA LEU A 79 -3.81 -1.73 -13.41
C LEU A 79 -5.09 -2.53 -13.15
N PHE A 80 -5.50 -3.34 -14.13
CA PHE A 80 -6.67 -4.21 -14.02
C PHE A 80 -6.54 -5.20 -12.87
N MET A 81 -5.36 -5.83 -12.70
CA MET A 81 -5.12 -6.77 -11.61
C MET A 81 -5.26 -6.11 -10.23
N ILE A 82 -4.72 -4.89 -10.06
CA ILE A 82 -4.84 -4.15 -8.80
C ILE A 82 -6.32 -3.84 -8.48
N VAL A 83 -7.09 -3.36 -9.45
CA VAL A 83 -8.52 -3.05 -9.26
C VAL A 83 -9.34 -4.32 -9.02
N SER A 84 -9.04 -5.39 -9.75
CA SER A 84 -9.73 -6.68 -9.62
C SER A 84 -9.60 -7.27 -8.21
N ILE A 85 -8.41 -7.17 -7.60
CA ILE A 85 -8.19 -7.62 -6.21
C ILE A 85 -9.14 -6.90 -5.25
N TRP A 86 -9.34 -5.59 -5.37
CA TRP A 86 -10.28 -4.86 -4.52
C TRP A 86 -11.73 -5.28 -4.74
N GLY A 87 -12.13 -5.53 -5.98
CA GLY A 87 -13.47 -6.05 -6.30
C GLY A 87 -13.73 -7.42 -5.67
N VAL A 88 -12.77 -8.34 -5.79
CA VAL A 88 -12.86 -9.68 -5.17
C VAL A 88 -12.86 -9.57 -3.65
N VAL A 89 -11.98 -8.76 -3.06
CA VAL A 89 -11.93 -8.55 -1.60
C VAL A 89 -13.23 -7.97 -1.07
N ALA A 90 -13.86 -7.03 -1.78
CA ALA A 90 -15.13 -6.45 -1.38
C ALA A 90 -16.25 -7.50 -1.34
N ILE A 91 -16.37 -8.29 -2.40
CA ILE A 91 -17.34 -9.38 -2.47
C ILE A 91 -17.12 -10.41 -1.35
N LEU A 92 -15.86 -10.81 -1.12
CA LEU A 92 -15.52 -11.73 -0.04
C LEU A 92 -15.81 -11.14 1.35
N ALA A 93 -15.58 -9.84 1.56
CA ALA A 93 -15.89 -9.16 2.80
C ALA A 93 -17.40 -9.14 3.07
N ASP A 94 -18.22 -8.93 2.05
CA ASP A 94 -19.68 -9.04 2.14
C ASP A 94 -20.12 -10.45 2.52
N PHE A 95 -19.54 -11.47 1.87
CA PHE A 95 -19.87 -12.87 2.16
C PHE A 95 -19.52 -13.30 3.58
N VAL A 96 -18.44 -12.79 4.15
CA VAL A 96 -17.99 -13.11 5.52
C VAL A 96 -18.62 -12.18 6.57
N GLY A 97 -19.41 -11.19 6.15
CA GLY A 97 -20.08 -10.26 7.07
C GLY A 97 -19.14 -9.24 7.72
N VAL A 98 -18.03 -8.92 7.04
CA VAL A 98 -16.99 -7.97 7.50
C VAL A 98 -17.14 -6.61 6.81
N SER A 99 -18.08 -6.47 5.86
CA SER A 99 -18.39 -5.18 5.25
C SER A 99 -19.07 -4.24 6.26
N GLY A 100 -18.39 -3.15 6.59
CA GLY A 100 -18.85 -2.18 7.59
C GLY A 100 -17.88 -1.90 8.74
N ALA A 101 -16.69 -2.53 8.76
CA ALA A 101 -15.62 -2.03 9.61
C ALA A 101 -15.15 -0.67 9.06
N GLU A 102 -15.78 0.41 9.52
CA GLU A 102 -15.45 1.78 9.18
C GLU A 102 -13.94 1.99 9.33
N THR A 103 -13.25 2.16 8.20
CA THR A 103 -11.84 2.60 8.19
C THR A 103 -11.74 4.10 8.45
N THR A 104 -12.86 4.78 8.67
CA THR A 104 -12.95 6.13 9.20
C THR A 104 -13.13 6.04 10.70
N GLN A 105 -12.05 5.86 11.44
CA GLN A 105 -12.05 6.30 12.83
C GLN A 105 -12.34 7.81 12.81
N PRO A 106 -13.50 8.29 13.29
CA PRO A 106 -13.74 9.72 13.38
C PRO A 106 -12.67 10.29 14.32
N ALA A 107 -12.05 11.40 13.94
CA ALA A 107 -11.13 12.11 14.83
C ALA A 107 -11.82 12.30 16.19
N PRO A 108 -11.17 11.99 17.32
CA PRO A 108 -11.79 12.16 18.62
C PRO A 108 -12.16 13.63 18.79
N ILE A 109 -13.46 13.91 18.72
CA ILE A 109 -14.02 15.20 19.12
C ILE A 109 -13.84 15.27 20.63
N ILE A 110 -12.98 16.18 21.09
CA ILE A 110 -12.89 16.52 22.50
C ILE A 110 -14.24 17.16 22.85
N GLU A 111 -15.05 16.41 23.58
CA GLU A 111 -16.25 16.91 24.23
C GLU A 111 -15.78 17.86 25.35
N TYR A 112 -16.09 19.16 25.20
CA TYR A 112 -15.74 20.21 26.16
C TYR A 112 -16.58 20.11 27.44
#